data_AF-A0A939FH18-F1
#
_entry.id   AF-A0A939FH18-F1
#
_cell.length_a   1.000
_cell.length_b   1.000
_cell.length_c   1.000
_cell.angle_alpha   90.00
_cell.angle_beta   90.00
_cell.angle_gamma   90.00
#
_symmetry.space_group_name_H-M   'P 1'
#
loop_
_entity.id
_entity.type
_entity.pdbx_description
1 polymer ?
#
loop_
_entity_poly.entity_id
_entity_poly.type
_entity_poly.pdbx_seq_one_letter_code
_entity_poly.pdbx_strand_id
1 'polypeptide(L)'
;VARSVKKMRNYLAELIHRKRENPGDDLISHLIRASDDGEHLTENEAAAMAFILLFAGFETTVNLIGNGVHTLLQNPDQRAPLQESLAAGETGLRATGV
;
A
#
# COMPACT_ATOMS: atom_id res chain seq x y z
N VAL A 1 -12.24 16.71 7.08
CA VAL A 1 -11.31 15.64 7.52
C VAL A 1 -11.95 14.66 8.51
N ALA A 2 -12.40 15.09 9.70
CA ALA A 2 -12.93 14.17 10.73
C ALA A 2 -14.06 13.21 10.26
N ARG A 3 -15.02 13.69 9.46
CA ARG A 3 -16.09 12.83 8.90
C ARG A 3 -15.56 11.72 8.00
N SER A 4 -14.55 12.01 7.19
CA SER A 4 -13.95 11.04 6.27
C SER A 4 -13.17 9.97 7.03
N VAL A 5 -12.39 10.38 8.05
CA VAL A 5 -11.68 9.47 8.95
C VAL A 5 -12.66 8.52 9.65
N LYS A 6 -13.78 9.04 10.17
CA LYS A 6 -14.82 8.21 10.80
C LYS A 6 -15.41 7.19 9.82
N LYS A 7 -15.75 7.61 8.59
CA LYS A 7 -16.26 6.69 7.55
C LYS A 7 -15.26 5.58 7.22
N MET A 8 -13.98 5.94 7.07
CA MET A 8 -12.93 4.97 6.76
C MET A 8 -12.73 3.96 7.90
N ARG A 9 -12.70 4.42 9.16
CA ARG A 9 -12.61 3.53 10.31
C ARG A 9 -13.78 2.55 10.39
N ASN A 10 -15.01 3.03 10.16
CA ASN A 10 -16.19 2.18 10.14
C ASN A 10 -16.12 1.13 9.01
N TYR A 11 -15.70 1.55 7.82
CA TYR A 11 -15.52 0.65 6.69
C TYR A 11 -14.49 -0.46 6.97
N LEU A 12 -13.34 -0.11 7.56
CA LEU A 12 -12.30 -1.08 7.88
C LEU A 12 -12.72 -2.06 8.97
N ALA A 13 -13.44 -1.59 10.00
CA ALA A 13 -14.02 -2.48 11.02
C ALA A 13 -14.96 -3.50 10.37
N GLU A 14 -15.90 -3.05 9.53
CA GLU A 14 -16.84 -3.92 8.82
C GLU A 14 -16.12 -4.89 7.86
N LEU A 15 -15.05 -4.43 7.18
CA LEU A 15 -14.23 -5.29 6.33
C LEU A 15 -13.55 -6.40 7.14
N ILE A 16 -12.98 -6.08 8.29
CA ILE A 16 -12.29 -7.06 9.14
C ILE A 16 -13.26 -8.08 9.70
N HIS A 17 -14.45 -7.64 10.13
CA HIS A 17 -15.50 -8.53 10.58
C HIS A 17 -15.82 -9.58 9.50
N ARG A 18 -16.09 -9.15 8.26
CA ARG A 18 -16.34 -10.08 7.14
C ARG A 18 -15.16 -10.99 6.83
N LYS A 19 -13.93 -10.47 6.91
CA LYS A 19 -12.71 -11.23 6.61
C LYS A 19 -12.37 -12.25 7.70
N ARG A 20 -12.84 -12.08 8.93
CA ARG A 20 -12.75 -13.11 9.97
C ARG A 20 -13.66 -14.30 9.69
N GLU A 21 -14.87 -14.04 9.18
CA GLU A 21 -15.83 -15.09 8.83
C GLU A 21 -15.43 -15.83 7.56
N ASN A 22 -14.90 -15.11 6.57
CA ASN A 22 -14.47 -15.68 5.29
C ASN A 22 -13.11 -15.12 4.84
N PRO A 23 -12.01 -15.66 5.39
CA PRO A 23 -10.67 -15.15 5.11
C PRO A 23 -10.20 -15.55 3.70
N GLY A 24 -9.59 -14.60 3.00
CA GLY A 24 -9.02 -14.77 1.65
C GLY A 24 -7.49 -14.83 1.65
N ASP A 25 -6.92 -14.78 0.44
CA ASP A 25 -5.47 -14.61 0.22
C ASP A 25 -5.15 -13.13 -0.04
N ASP A 26 -5.26 -12.32 1.00
CA ASP A 26 -5.02 -10.89 0.94
C ASP A 26 -4.37 -10.39 2.23
N LEU A 27 -3.71 -9.23 2.14
CA LEU A 27 -2.97 -8.62 3.26
C LEU A 27 -3.79 -8.51 4.55
N ILE A 28 -5.09 -8.18 4.46
CA ILE A 28 -5.95 -8.00 5.64
C ILE A 28 -6.24 -9.35 6.30
N SER A 29 -6.53 -10.38 5.50
CA SER A 29 -6.72 -11.75 6.00
C SER A 29 -5.46 -12.31 6.66
N HIS A 30 -4.29 -12.02 6.08
CA HIS A 30 -3.00 -12.41 6.67
C HIS A 30 -2.71 -11.65 7.96
N LEU A 31 -3.01 -10.34 8.02
CA LEU A 31 -2.86 -9.52 9.23
C LEU A 31 -3.78 -9.99 10.37
N ILE A 32 -5.01 -10.40 10.07
CA ILE A 32 -5.95 -10.96 11.06
C ILE A 32 -5.43 -12.28 11.63
N ARG A 33 -4.81 -13.12 10.80
CA ARG A 33 -4.25 -14.42 11.21
C ARG A 33 -2.89 -14.28 11.90
N ALA A 34 -2.21 -13.15 11.75
CA ALA A 34 -0.94 -12.90 12.42
C ALA A 34 -1.11 -13.05 13.94
N SER A 35 -0.10 -13.63 14.57
CA SER A 35 -0.04 -13.84 16.01
C SER A 35 1.36 -13.56 16.51
N ASP A 36 1.46 -12.99 17.71
CA ASP A 36 2.68 -12.83 18.47
C ASP A 36 2.49 -13.57 19.80
N ASP A 37 3.41 -14.48 20.14
CA ASP A 37 3.32 -15.36 21.32
C ASP A 37 1.97 -16.12 21.50
N GLY A 38 1.25 -16.38 20.41
CA GLY A 38 -0.05 -17.06 20.43
C GLY A 38 -1.24 -16.13 20.65
N GLU A 39 -1.02 -14.82 20.84
CA GLU A 39 -2.07 -13.80 20.85
C GLU A 39 -2.32 -13.27 19.44
N HIS A 40 -3.59 -13.18 19.07
CA HIS A 40 -4.03 -12.58 17.81
C HIS A 40 -4.49 -11.15 18.02
N LEU A 41 -4.34 -10.31 17.00
CA LEU A 41 -4.92 -8.97 17.02
C LEU A 41 -6.44 -9.06 17.24
N THR A 42 -6.94 -8.22 18.15
CA THR A 42 -8.38 -7.98 18.26
C THR A 42 -8.91 -7.30 16.99
N GLU A 43 -10.24 -7.27 16.83
CA GLU A 43 -10.87 -6.63 15.66
C GLU A 43 -10.51 -5.14 15.56
N ASN A 44 -10.48 -4.45 16.70
CA ASN A 44 -10.11 -3.04 16.78
C ASN A 44 -8.64 -2.80 16.46
N GLU A 45 -7.73 -3.67 16.90
CA GLU A 45 -6.30 -3.56 16.61
C GLU A 45 -5.99 -3.86 15.15
N ALA A 46 -6.60 -4.91 14.58
CA ALA A 46 -6.52 -5.18 13.15
C ALA A 46 -7.05 -3.99 12.33
N ALA A 47 -8.13 -3.34 12.76
CA ALA A 47 -8.70 -2.17 12.08
C ALA A 47 -7.80 -0.95 12.17
N ALA A 48 -7.20 -0.72 13.35
CA ALA A 48 -6.23 0.36 13.54
C ALA A 48 -4.98 0.14 12.68
N MET A 49 -4.45 -1.08 12.64
CA MET A 49 -3.28 -1.42 11.84
C MET A 49 -3.57 -1.31 10.33
N ALA A 50 -4.71 -1.83 9.87
CA ALA A 50 -5.14 -1.68 8.48
C ALA A 50 -5.30 -0.19 8.09
N PHE A 51 -5.80 0.65 9.02
CA PHE A 51 -5.90 2.08 8.80
C PHE A 51 -4.52 2.73 8.65
N ILE A 52 -3.55 2.38 9.51
CA ILE A 52 -2.18 2.90 9.42
C ILE A 52 -1.53 2.48 8.09
N LEU A 53 -1.63 1.20 7.71
CA LEU A 53 -1.08 0.68 6.46
C LEU A 53 -1.66 1.39 5.23
N LEU A 54 -2.98 1.62 5.23
CA LEU A 54 -3.65 2.34 4.15
C LEU A 54 -3.07 3.74 3.98
N PHE A 55 -2.95 4.52 5.04
CA PHE A 55 -2.41 5.88 4.95
C PHE A 55 -0.93 5.89 4.60
N ALA A 56 -0.14 5.03 5.24
CA ALA A 56 1.30 4.94 5.03
C ALA A 56 1.65 4.61 3.56
N GLY A 57 0.94 3.65 2.96
CA GLY A 57 1.18 3.24 1.58
C GLY A 57 0.50 4.13 0.54
N PHE A 58 -0.71 4.64 0.81
CA PHE A 58 -1.46 5.37 -0.19
C PHE A 58 -0.88 6.75 -0.49
N GLU A 59 -0.69 7.58 0.55
CA GLU A 59 -0.27 8.97 0.34
C GLU A 59 1.17 9.05 -0.19
N THR A 60 2.07 8.23 0.33
CA THR A 60 3.49 8.23 -0.09
C THR A 60 3.65 7.75 -1.53
N THR A 61 3.03 6.62 -1.91
CA THR A 61 3.16 6.05 -3.25
C THR A 61 2.48 6.89 -4.30
N VAL A 62 1.29 7.44 -4.03
CA VAL A 62 0.60 8.34 -4.98
C VAL A 62 1.44 9.59 -5.24
N ASN A 63 2.00 10.20 -4.19
CA ASN A 63 2.87 11.36 -4.34
C ASN A 63 4.18 11.02 -5.05
N LEU A 64 4.81 9.88 -4.74
CA LEU A 64 6.05 9.46 -5.39
C LEU A 64 5.85 9.23 -6.89
N ILE A 65 4.81 8.49 -7.28
CA ILE A 65 4.51 8.23 -8.70
C ILE A 65 4.16 9.54 -9.41
N GLY A 66 3.28 10.35 -8.82
CA GLY A 66 2.86 11.63 -9.41
C GLY A 66 4.03 12.57 -9.64
N ASN A 67 4.89 12.75 -8.62
CA ASN A 67 6.06 13.59 -8.73
C ASN A 67 7.10 13.01 -9.69
N GLY A 68 7.35 11.70 -9.65
CA GLY A 68 8.29 11.05 -10.56
C GLY A 68 7.90 11.20 -12.03
N VAL A 69 6.61 11.00 -12.35
CA VAL A 69 6.08 11.23 -13.70
C VAL A 69 6.21 12.71 -14.08
N HIS A 70 5.81 13.63 -13.21
CA HIS A 70 5.93 15.05 -13.47
C HIS A 70 7.38 15.48 -13.77
N THR A 71 8.33 15.03 -12.95
CA THR A 71 9.76 15.30 -13.15
C THR A 71 10.27 14.74 -14.47
N LEU A 72 9.92 13.51 -14.85
CA LEU A 72 10.33 12.93 -16.14
C LEU A 72 9.72 13.66 -17.34
N LEU A 73 8.49 14.17 -17.22
CA LEU A 73 7.88 14.99 -18.28
C LEU A 73 8.57 16.34 -18.46
N GLN A 74 9.11 16.92 -17.37
CA GLN A 74 9.83 18.18 -17.39
C GLN A 74 11.30 18.05 -17.79
N ASN A 75 11.86 16.84 -17.77
CA ASN A 75 13.28 16.58 -18.07
C ASN A 75 13.44 15.52 -19.18
N PRO A 76 13.21 15.89 -20.46
CA PRO A 76 13.27 14.94 -21.58
C PRO A 76 14.58 14.17 -21.69
N ASP A 77 15.70 14.82 -21.37
CA ASP A 77 17.05 14.23 -21.42
C ASP A 77 17.25 13.12 -20.38
N GLN A 78 16.48 13.14 -19.28
CA GLN A 78 16.46 12.06 -18.28
C GLN A 78 15.43 10.97 -18.62
N ARG A 79 14.37 11.34 -19.35
CA ARG A 79 13.33 10.40 -19.80
C ARG A 79 13.83 9.48 -20.92
N ALA A 80 14.61 10.00 -21.86
CA ALA A 80 15.16 9.23 -22.98
C ALA A 80 15.95 7.98 -22.53
N PRO A 81 16.98 8.07 -21.66
CA PRO A 81 17.73 6.90 -21.23
C PRO A 81 16.88 5.88 -20.45
N LEU A 82 15.89 6.34 -19.67
CA LEU A 82 14.95 5.43 -19.01
C LEU A 82 14.11 4.63 -20.03
N GLN A 83 13.64 5.28 -21.09
CA GLN A 83 12.87 4.62 -22.16
C GLN A 83 13.71 3.62 -22.94
N GLU A 84 14.96 3.97 -23.26
CA GLU A 84 15.91 3.09 -23.92
C GLU A 84 16.21 1.84 -23.07
N SER A 85 16.49 2.04 -21.78
CA SER A 85 16.72 0.95 -20.81
C SER A 85 15.53 -0.01 -20.73
N LEU A 86 14.30 0.53 -20.66
CA LEU A 86 13.07 -0.28 -20.67
C LEU A 86 12.88 -1.03 -22.00
N ALA A 87 13.17 -0.40 -23.14
CA ALA A 87 13.07 -1.04 -24.46
C ALA A 87 14.10 -2.17 -24.64
N ALA A 88 15.29 -2.01 -24.05
CA ALA A 88 16.33 -3.03 -24.01
C ALA A 88 16.04 -4.18 -23.02
N GLY A 89 14.98 -4.07 -22.22
CA GLY A 89 14.61 -5.08 -21.22
C GLY A 89 15.53 -5.12 -20.01
N GLU A 90 16.26 -4.03 -19.75
CA GLU A 90 17.18 -3.96 -18.62
C GLU A 90 16.40 -3.98 -17.30
N THR A 91 16.73 -4.95 -16.44
CA THR A 91 16.11 -5.10 -15.11
C THR A 91 17.05 -4.67 -13.99
N GLY A 92 18.18 -4.04 -14.29
CA GLY A 92 19.19 -3.65 -13.28
C GLY A 92 18.62 -2.76 -12.18
N LEU A 93 17.70 -1.85 -12.53
CA LEU A 93 16.96 -1.00 -11.58
C LEU A 93 15.95 -1.79 -10.72
N ARG A 94 15.45 -2.94 -11.18
CA ARG A 94 14.53 -3.79 -10.39
C ARG A 94 15.24 -4.52 -9.25
N ALA A 95 16.56 -4.72 -9.36
CA ALA A 95 17.35 -5.42 -8.35
C ALA A 95 17.73 -4.54 -7.15
N THR A 96 17.60 -3.20 -7.26
CA THR A 96 18.06 -2.27 -6.22
C THR A 96 17.08 -1.99 -5.09
N GLY A 97 15.92 -2.67 -5.03
CA GLY A 97 15.08 -2.69 -3.83
C GLY A 97 14.65 -1.31 -3.30
N VAL A 98 14.39 -0.37 -4.20
CA VAL A 98 13.49 0.77 -3.94
C VAL A 98 12.17 0.46 -4.61
#